data_AF-A0A7S3RPP4-F1
#
_entry.id   AF-A0A7S3RPP4-F1
#
_cell.length_a   1.000
_cell.length_b   1.000
_cell.length_c   1.000
_cell.angle_alpha   90.00
_cell.angle_beta   90.00
_cell.angle_gamma   90.00
#
_symmetry.space_group_name_H-M   'P 1'
#
loop_
_entity.id
_entity.type
_entity.pdbx_description
1 polymer ?
#
loop_
_entity_poly.entity_id
_entity_poly.type
_entity_poly.pdbx_seq_one_letter_code
_entity_poly.pdbx_strand_id
1 'polypeptide(L)'
;VNFGRLFDGVVFTAFLLFVGGFGLFLFGELHKMCVITEAKKLGLGAAIMNKILPFPEKKYDFNLSHVILFSLLIALLSMVHHPCQDTIEHEGEKEQKKAAKKKDKVAEKEKGKENAAKSN
;
A
#
# COMPACT_ATOMS: atom_id res chain seq x y z
N VAL A 1 3.22 -7.18 21.18
CA VAL A 1 3.57 -6.62 19.85
C VAL A 1 3.64 -7.79 18.86
N ASN A 2 2.83 -7.80 17.80
CA ASN A 2 2.87 -8.86 16.80
C ASN A 2 4.04 -8.60 15.83
N PHE A 3 5.20 -9.21 16.07
CA PHE A 3 6.40 -9.04 15.24
C PHE A 3 6.16 -9.37 13.76
N GLY A 4 5.27 -10.31 13.44
CA GLY A 4 4.92 -10.65 12.06
C GLY A 4 4.30 -9.49 11.28
N ARG A 5 3.39 -8.71 11.90
CA ARG A 5 2.78 -7.54 11.24
C ARG A 5 3.78 -6.39 11.05
N LEU A 6 4.77 -6.30 11.95
CA LEU A 6 5.80 -5.27 11.90
C LEU A 6 6.81 -5.57 10.79
N PHE A 7 7.22 -6.84 10.64
CA PHE A 7 8.07 -7.28 9.55
C PHE A 7 7.40 -7.11 8.18
N ASP A 8 6.11 -7.46 8.08
CA ASP A 8 5.32 -7.28 6.85
C ASP A 8 5.27 -5.80 6.41
N GLY A 9 5.06 -4.89 7.36
CA GLY A 9 5.11 -3.44 7.08
C GLY A 9 6.48 -2.95 6.60
N VAL A 10 7.58 -3.48 7.16
CA VAL A 10 8.95 -3.12 6.74
C VAL A 10 9.26 -3.62 5.33
N VAL A 11 8.92 -4.88 5.04
CA VAL A 11 9.11 -5.47 3.70
C VAL A 11 8.28 -4.74 2.67
N PHE A 12 7.01 -4.44 2.98
CA PHE A 12 6.13 -3.67 2.10
C PHE A 12 6.71 -2.29 1.80
N THR A 13 7.17 -1.56 2.83
CA THR A 13 7.77 -0.22 2.66
C THR A 13 9.04 -0.27 1.81
N ALA A 14 9.88 -1.29 2.00
CA ALA A 14 11.09 -1.47 1.21
C ALA A 14 10.77 -1.74 -0.28
N PHE A 15 9.78 -2.60 -0.56
CA PHE A 15 9.30 -2.83 -1.93
C PHE A 15 8.68 -1.57 -2.54
N LEU A 16 7.90 -0.83 -1.76
CA LEU A 16 7.25 0.40 -2.21
C LEU A 16 8.27 1.47 -2.60
N LEU A 17 9.32 1.65 -1.78
CA LEU A 17 10.45 2.54 -2.07
C LEU A 17 11.21 2.12 -3.32
N PHE A 18 11.41 0.81 -3.52
CA PHE A 18 12.08 0.29 -4.70
C PHE A 18 11.27 0.56 -5.98
N VAL A 19 9.97 0.24 -5.98
CA VAL A 19 9.08 0.47 -7.11
C VAL A 19 8.90 1.98 -7.38
N GLY A 20 8.70 2.78 -6.33
CA GLY A 20 8.57 4.24 -6.46
C GLY A 20 9.86 4.90 -6.95
N GLY A 21 11.02 4.44 -6.46
CA GLY A 21 12.33 4.92 -6.90
C GLY A 21 12.62 4.54 -8.35
N PHE A 22 12.34 3.30 -8.74
CA PHE A 22 12.49 2.84 -10.13
C PHE A 22 11.53 3.57 -11.08
N GLY A 23 10.28 3.79 -10.65
CA GLY A 23 9.31 4.58 -11.40
C GLY A 23 9.77 6.02 -11.63
N LEU A 24 10.25 6.71 -10.59
CA LEU A 24 10.83 8.05 -10.74
C LEU A 24 12.05 8.06 -11.65
N PHE A 25 12.89 7.03 -11.57
CA PHE A 25 14.07 6.93 -12.40
C PHE A 25 13.69 6.85 -13.88
N LEU A 26 12.72 6.01 -14.23
CA LEU A 26 12.17 5.93 -15.59
C LEU A 26 11.53 7.25 -16.03
N PHE A 27 10.76 7.91 -15.16
CA PHE A 27 10.19 9.22 -15.47
C PHE A 27 11.26 10.28 -15.73
N GLY A 28 12.37 10.26 -14.99
CA GLY A 28 13.51 11.15 -15.18
C GLY A 28 14.20 10.94 -16.52
N GLU A 29 14.47 9.68 -16.89
CA GLU A 29 15.06 9.35 -18.20
C GLU A 29 14.10 9.64 -19.35
N LEU A 30 12.79 9.42 -19.18
CA LEU A 30 11.78 9.75 -20.20
C LEU A 30 11.65 11.27 -20.37
N HIS A 31 11.68 12.04 -19.28
CA HIS A 31 11.70 13.51 -19.34
C HIS A 31 12.96 14.01 -20.06
N LYS A 32 14.14 13.47 -19.72
CA LYS A 32 15.39 13.78 -20.42
C LYS A 32 15.30 13.42 -21.90
N MET A 33 14.72 12.27 -22.23
CA MET A 33 14.56 11.83 -23.61
C MET A 33 13.63 12.77 -24.42
N CYS A 34 12.47 13.11 -23.87
CA CYS A 34 11.45 13.92 -24.55
C CYS A 34 11.80 15.42 -24.60
N VAL A 35 12.38 15.98 -23.55
CA VAL A 35 12.60 17.43 -23.41
C VAL A 35 14.02 17.86 -23.81
N ILE A 36 15.01 16.97 -23.76
CA ILE A 36 16.40 17.30 -24.09
C ILE A 36 16.80 16.74 -25.46
N THR A 37 16.63 15.44 -25.71
CA THR A 37 17.11 14.81 -26.97
C THR A 37 16.15 14.91 -28.15
N GLU A 38 14.83 14.79 -27.93
CA GLU A 38 13.82 14.73 -29.01
C GLU A 38 12.90 15.96 -29.08
N ALA A 39 13.21 17.04 -28.36
CA ALA A 39 12.39 18.26 -28.31
C ALA A 39 12.11 18.89 -29.69
N LYS A 40 13.03 18.68 -30.65
CA LYS A 40 12.86 19.15 -32.05
C LYS A 40 11.89 18.29 -32.88
N LYS A 41 11.68 17.02 -32.53
CA LYS A 41 10.78 16.08 -33.24
C LYS A 41 9.42 15.96 -32.56
N LEU A 42 9.36 16.06 -31.23
CA LEU A 42 8.14 15.94 -30.41
C LEU A 42 7.49 17.29 -30.09
N GLY A 43 7.79 18.36 -30.84
CA GLY A 43 7.57 19.78 -30.49
C GLY A 43 6.32 20.13 -29.66
N LEU A 44 5.16 19.55 -29.97
CA LEU A 44 3.93 19.81 -29.20
C LEU A 44 3.91 19.12 -27.82
N GLY A 45 4.38 17.88 -27.73
CA GLY A 45 4.52 17.13 -26.47
C GLY A 45 5.59 17.72 -25.55
N ALA A 46 6.69 18.20 -26.11
CA ALA A 46 7.73 18.90 -25.35
C ALA A 46 7.23 20.26 -24.79
N ALA A 47 6.37 20.97 -25.52
CA ALA A 47 5.76 22.22 -25.05
C ALA A 47 4.73 22.00 -23.93
N ILE A 48 3.90 20.96 -24.05
CA ILE A 48 2.96 20.55 -22.99
C ILE A 48 3.72 20.14 -21.73
N MET A 49 4.80 19.36 -21.88
CA MET A 49 5.54 18.87 -20.73
C MET A 49 6.33 19.97 -20.01
N ASN A 50 6.88 20.95 -20.73
CA ASN A 50 7.46 22.17 -20.12
C ASN A 50 6.40 23.04 -19.40
N LYS A 51 5.14 23.00 -19.84
CA LYS A 51 4.05 23.78 -19.25
C LYS A 51 3.49 23.12 -17.99
N ILE A 52 3.39 21.78 -17.98
CA ILE A 52 2.87 21.01 -16.84
C ILE A 52 3.95 20.82 -15.76
N LEU A 53 5.21 20.61 -16.18
CA LEU A 53 6.34 20.42 -15.28
C LEU A 53 7.45 21.42 -15.62
N PRO A 54 7.31 22.69 -15.22
CA PRO A 54 8.36 23.69 -15.38
C PRO A 54 9.50 23.42 -14.38
N PHE A 55 10.35 22.43 -14.67
CA PHE A 55 11.54 22.16 -13.87
C PHE A 55 12.59 23.26 -14.12
N PRO A 56 13.13 23.90 -13.08
CA PRO A 56 14.21 24.87 -13.24
C PRO A 56 15.39 24.22 -13.96
N GLU A 57 15.92 24.89 -14.97
CA GLU A 57 16.98 24.40 -15.88
C GLU A 57 16.67 23.12 -16.69
N LYS A 58 15.40 22.67 -16.75
CA LYS A 58 15.01 21.37 -17.34
C LYS A 58 15.71 20.16 -16.69
N LYS A 59 16.29 20.34 -15.50
CA LYS A 59 16.95 19.29 -14.76
C LYS A 59 15.94 18.60 -13.86
N TYR A 60 15.84 17.30 -14.06
CA TYR A 60 15.10 16.43 -13.16
C TYR A 60 16.00 16.10 -11.97
N ASP A 61 15.60 16.53 -10.77
CA ASP A 61 16.39 16.35 -9.56
C ASP A 61 15.95 15.09 -8.81
N PHE A 62 16.71 14.00 -8.97
CA PHE A 62 16.41 12.72 -8.35
C PHE A 62 17.02 12.65 -6.95
N ASN A 63 16.21 12.99 -5.95
CA ASN A 63 16.60 12.93 -4.53
C ASN A 63 15.73 11.94 -3.76
N LEU A 64 16.27 11.44 -2.64
CA LEU A 64 15.56 10.50 -1.77
C LEU A 64 14.19 11.03 -1.32
N SER A 65 14.08 12.34 -1.06
CA SER A 65 12.81 12.98 -0.70
C SER A 65 11.75 12.86 -1.81
N HIS A 66 12.13 12.98 -3.08
CA HIS A 66 11.21 12.81 -4.21
C HIS A 66 10.75 11.35 -4.34
N VAL A 67 11.67 10.41 -4.13
CA VAL A 67 11.36 8.97 -4.11
C VAL A 67 10.38 8.65 -3.00
N ILE A 68 10.58 9.19 -1.79
CA ILE A 68 9.66 9.01 -0.66
C ILE A 68 8.29 9.63 -0.95
N LEU A 69 8.23 10.89 -1.42
CA LEU A 69 6.96 11.56 -1.73
C LEU A 69 6.14 10.82 -2.78
N PHE A 70 6.80 10.33 -3.83
CA PHE A 70 6.12 9.59 -4.90
C PHE A 70 5.69 8.20 -4.46
N SER A 71 6.51 7.51 -3.68
CA SER A 71 6.11 6.23 -3.09
C SER A 71 4.89 6.43 -2.19
N LEU A 72 4.84 7.52 -1.41
CA LEU A 72 3.67 7.89 -0.61
C LEU A 72 2.43 8.15 -1.47
N LEU A 73 2.57 8.84 -2.60
CA LEU A 73 1.48 9.07 -3.56
C LEU A 73 0.97 7.76 -4.17
N ILE A 74 1.86 6.82 -4.52
CA ILE A 74 1.49 5.49 -4.99
C ILE A 74 0.72 4.73 -3.90
N ALA A 75 1.20 4.77 -2.65
CA ALA A 75 0.50 4.14 -1.53
C ALA A 75 -0.90 4.73 -1.33
N LEU A 76 -1.03 6.06 -1.35
CA LEU A 76 -2.32 6.75 -1.25
C LEU A 76 -3.26 6.37 -2.41
N LEU A 77 -2.76 6.37 -3.65
CA LEU A 77 -3.56 5.99 -4.81
C LEU A 77 -3.99 4.52 -4.75
N SER A 78 -3.13 3.65 -4.24
CA SER A 78 -3.44 2.22 -4.05
C SER A 78 -4.52 2.01 -2.98
N MET A 79 -4.64 2.91 -2.00
CA MET A 79 -5.70 2.86 -0.99
C MET A 79 -7.06 3.39 -1.48
N VAL A 80 -7.11 4.18 -2.55
CA VAL A 80 -8.36 4.76 -3.09
C VAL A 80 -9.24 3.73 -3.83
N HIS A 81 -8.66 2.61 -4.28
CA HIS A 81 -9.37 1.61 -5.11
C HIS A 81 -9.39 0.19 -4.52
N HIS A 82 -9.29 0.00 -3.20
CA HIS A 82 -9.17 -1.36 -2.66
C HIS A 82 -10.49 -1.92 -2.08
N PRO A 83 -11.21 -2.81 -2.81
CA PRO A 83 -12.23 -3.71 -2.23
C PRO A 83 -11.67 -4.65 -1.15
N CYS A 84 -10.35 -4.66 -0.97
CA CYS A 84 -9.65 -5.41 0.07
C CYS A 84 -9.92 -4.86 1.48
N GLN A 85 -10.17 -3.54 1.65
CA GLN A 85 -10.57 -3.01 2.96
C GLN A 85 -11.91 -3.59 3.41
N ASP A 86 -12.91 -3.59 2.52
CA ASP A 86 -14.22 -4.21 2.79
C ASP A 86 -14.09 -5.71 3.08
N THR A 87 -13.19 -6.40 2.37
CA THR A 87 -12.99 -7.84 2.54
C THR A 87 -12.29 -8.16 3.87
N ILE A 88 -11.29 -7.36 4.28
CA ILE A 88 -10.59 -7.51 5.55
C ILE A 88 -11.53 -7.25 6.73
N GLU A 89 -12.38 -6.23 6.66
CA GLU A 89 -13.41 -6.01 7.67
C GLU A 89 -14.39 -7.19 7.75
N HIS A 90 -14.87 -7.67 6.59
CA HIS A 90 -15.85 -8.74 6.53
C HIS A 90 -15.29 -10.11 6.97
N GLU A 91 -14.00 -10.38 6.73
CA GLU A 91 -13.30 -11.59 7.22
C GLU A 91 -12.98 -11.48 8.71
N GLY A 92 -12.51 -10.31 9.18
CA GLY A 92 -12.27 -10.05 10.60
C GLY A 92 -13.54 -10.22 11.44
N GLU A 93 -14.68 -9.74 10.95
CA GLU A 93 -15.97 -9.98 11.59
C GLU A 93 -16.36 -11.47 11.61
N LYS A 94 -16.12 -12.20 10.51
CA LYS A 94 -16.42 -13.64 10.43
C LYS A 94 -15.57 -14.44 11.41
N GLU A 95 -14.30 -14.12 11.56
CA GLU A 95 -13.42 -14.78 12.53
C GLU A 95 -13.83 -14.48 13.97
N GLN A 96 -14.16 -13.23 14.29
CA GLN A 96 -14.62 -12.86 15.63
C GLN A 96 -15.94 -13.54 16.00
N LYS A 97 -16.90 -13.58 15.06
CA LYS A 97 -18.18 -14.29 15.24
C LYS A 97 -17.97 -15.80 15.41
N LYS A 98 -17.03 -16.42 14.69
CA LYS A 98 -16.68 -17.85 14.85
C LYS A 98 -15.97 -18.13 16.18
N ALA A 99 -15.08 -17.25 16.62
CA ALA A 99 -14.38 -17.37 17.90
C ALA A 99 -15.34 -17.24 19.10
N ALA A 100 -16.28 -16.30 19.05
CA ALA A 100 -17.32 -16.12 20.07
C ALA A 100 -18.22 -17.37 20.17
N LYS A 101 -18.74 -17.86 19.04
CA LYS A 101 -19.58 -19.09 19.01
C LYS A 101 -18.85 -20.33 19.52
N LYS A 102 -17.53 -20.44 19.31
CA LYS A 102 -16.74 -21.55 19.88
C LYS A 102 -16.60 -21.43 21.39
N LYS A 103 -16.38 -20.23 21.93
CA LYS A 103 -16.28 -20.00 23.38
C LYS A 103 -17.59 -20.30 24.10
N ASP A 104 -18.72 -19.87 23.54
CA ASP A 104 -20.04 -20.12 24.15
C ASP A 104 -20.37 -21.62 24.20
N LYS A 105 -20.10 -22.36 23.12
CA LYS A 105 -20.31 -23.81 23.07
C LYS A 105 -19.42 -24.59 24.05
N VAL A 106 -18.22 -24.09 24.32
CA VAL A 106 -17.32 -24.72 25.31
C VAL A 106 -17.82 -24.43 26.72
N ALA A 107 -18.21 -23.19 27.01
CA ALA A 107 -18.76 -22.80 28.32
C ALA A 107 -20.06 -23.53 28.66
N GLU A 108 -20.94 -23.76 27.68
CA GLU A 108 -22.19 -24.49 27.88
C GLU A 108 -21.95 -25.99 28.15
N LYS A 109 -20.99 -26.61 27.46
CA LYS A 109 -20.57 -27.99 27.73
C LYS A 109 -19.95 -28.17 29.11
N GLU A 110 -19.18 -27.18 29.60
CA GLU A 110 -18.60 -27.24 30.94
C GLU A 110 -19.67 -27.09 32.03
N LYS A 111 -20.61 -26.15 31.88
CA LYS A 111 -21.75 -26.01 32.82
C LYS A 111 -22.64 -27.26 32.87
N GLY A 112 -22.88 -27.91 31.73
CA GLY A 112 -23.65 -29.16 31.67
C GLY A 112 -22.96 -30.31 32.40
N LYS A 113 -21.63 -30.42 32.29
CA LYS A 113 -20.84 -31.42 33.01
C LYS A 113 -20.78 -31.14 34.52
N GLU A 114 -20.67 -29.88 34.92
CA GLU A 114 -20.62 -29.50 36.33
C GLU A 114 -21.97 -29.73 37.03
N ASN A 115 -23.09 -29.46 36.36
CA ASN A 115 -24.42 -29.75 36.89
C ASN A 115 -24.72 -31.27 36.94
N ALA A 116 -24.25 -32.04 35.96
CA ALA A 116 -24.37 -33.51 36.00
C ALA A 116 -23.53 -34.14 37.11
N ALA A 117 -22.37 -33.56 37.44
CA ALA A 117 -21.51 -34.03 38.53
C ALA A 117 -22.03 -33.67 39.93
N LYS A 118 -22.87 -32.63 40.06
CA LYS A 118 -23.51 -32.23 41.34
C LYS A 118 -24.84 -32.94 41.61
N SER A 119 -25.36 -33.71 40.66
CA SER A 119 -26.66 -34.39 40.75
C SER A 119 -26.56 -35.90 41.06
N ASN A 120 -25.35 -36.43 41.25
CA ASN A 120 -25.06 -37.77 41.79
C ASN A 120 -24.43 -37.63 43.18
#